data_AF-A0A1H8GIH5-F1
#
_entry.id   AF-A0A1H8GIH5-F1
#
_cell.length_a   1.000
_cell.length_b   1.000
_cell.length_c   1.000
_cell.angle_alpha   90.00
_cell.angle_beta   90.00
_cell.angle_gamma   90.00
#
_symmetry.space_group_name_H-M   'P 1'
#
loop_
_entity.id
_entity.type
_entity.pdbx_description
1 polymer ?
#
loop_
_entity_poly.entity_id
_entity_poly.type
_entity_poly.pdbx_seq_one_letter_code
_entity_poly.pdbx_strand_id
1 'polypeptide(L)'
;MLHKDYKDKVVIDEEVWICDYRFNDIDNKPIRHVKPKKVVVWSNKDLPKNKKVFYSEFHFREIKENGKPSSTVIGPYDNTGYRAYTGVSLNIFYSEEECRKHYKKQCKENLKKFEKAKISRIEYYNKKLEEINNEIKENC
;
A
#
# COMPACT_ATOMS: atom_id res chain seq x y z
N MET A 1 -11.47 3.58 7.70
CA MET A 1 -12.25 2.33 7.57
C MET A 1 -11.59 1.44 6.53
N LEU A 2 -11.84 0.12 6.59
CA LEU A 2 -11.40 -0.82 5.56
C LEU A 2 -12.54 -1.10 4.57
N HIS A 3 -12.22 -1.65 3.40
CA HIS A 3 -13.23 -2.01 2.36
C HIS A 3 -14.37 -2.85 2.92
N LYS A 4 -14.08 -3.85 3.76
CA LYS A 4 -15.11 -4.71 4.36
C LYS A 4 -16.16 -3.95 5.18
N ASP A 5 -15.77 -2.82 5.76
CA ASP A 5 -16.65 -1.97 6.60
C ASP A 5 -17.33 -0.89 5.74
N TYR A 6 -16.68 -0.51 4.64
CA TYR A 6 -17.16 0.52 3.72
C TYR A 6 -18.12 -0.02 2.66
N LYS A 7 -17.97 -1.29 2.25
CA LYS A 7 -18.77 -1.91 1.16
C LYS A 7 -20.27 -1.87 1.42
N ASP A 8 -20.70 -1.95 2.68
CA ASP A 8 -22.12 -1.97 3.06
C ASP A 8 -22.71 -0.55 3.14
N LYS A 9 -21.85 0.47 3.06
CA LYS A 9 -22.19 1.90 3.12
C LYS A 9 -21.82 2.63 1.83
N VAL A 10 -21.39 1.90 0.81
CA VAL A 10 -20.83 2.48 -0.40
C VAL A 10 -21.90 3.28 -1.14
N VAL A 11 -21.58 4.53 -1.45
CA VAL A 11 -22.38 5.38 -2.31
C VAL A 11 -21.56 5.66 -3.57
N ILE A 12 -22.10 5.29 -4.74
CA ILE A 12 -21.45 5.61 -6.01
C ILE A 12 -21.47 7.13 -6.19
N ASP A 13 -20.43 7.68 -6.81
CA ASP A 13 -20.18 9.11 -6.97
C ASP A 13 -19.84 9.85 -5.66
N GLU A 14 -19.72 9.13 -4.54
CA GLU A 14 -19.25 9.70 -3.26
C GLU A 14 -17.77 10.05 -3.32
N GLU A 15 -17.43 11.22 -2.78
CA GLU A 15 -16.05 11.63 -2.57
C GLU A 15 -15.52 11.11 -1.22
N VAL A 16 -14.38 10.42 -1.27
CA VAL A 16 -13.67 9.91 -0.10
C VAL A 16 -12.19 10.20 -0.20
N TRP A 17 -11.49 10.06 0.92
CA TRP A 17 -10.04 10.13 1.00
C TRP A 17 -9.43 8.75 1.16
N ILE A 18 -8.38 8.47 0.41
CA ILE A 18 -7.66 7.21 0.49
C ILE A 18 -6.16 7.43 0.74
N CYS A 19 -5.55 6.54 1.50
CA CYS A 19 -4.10 6.48 1.64
C CYS A 19 -3.63 5.09 2.03
N ASP A 20 -2.38 4.78 1.70
CA ASP A 20 -1.74 3.54 2.08
C ASP A 20 -0.22 3.64 1.84
N TYR A 21 0.58 3.23 2.81
CA TYR A 21 2.01 3.08 2.61
C TYR A 21 2.52 1.87 3.38
N ARG A 22 2.50 0.71 2.75
CA ARG A 22 2.81 -0.57 3.39
C ARG A 22 3.91 -1.32 2.68
N PHE A 23 4.72 -1.99 3.48
CA PHE A 23 5.71 -2.98 3.08
C PHE A 23 5.34 -4.33 3.72
N ASN A 24 5.29 -5.39 2.92
CA ASN A 24 5.28 -6.76 3.44
C ASN A 24 6.70 -7.21 3.78
N ASP A 25 7.63 -6.83 2.92
CA ASP A 25 9.05 -7.02 3.08
C ASP A 25 9.75 -5.69 2.79
N ILE A 26 10.63 -5.31 3.69
CA ILE A 26 11.37 -4.04 3.66
C ILE A 26 12.54 -4.07 2.66
N ASP A 27 12.98 -5.25 2.23
CA ASP A 27 13.97 -5.40 1.16
C ASP A 27 13.37 -5.22 -0.23
N ASN A 28 12.04 -5.17 -0.31
CA ASN A 28 11.30 -5.03 -1.52
C ASN A 28 10.61 -3.66 -1.62
N LYS A 29 10.11 -3.35 -2.83
CA LYS A 29 9.24 -2.19 -3.03
C LYS A 29 7.97 -2.31 -2.17
N PRO A 30 7.36 -1.19 -1.75
CA PRO A 30 6.12 -1.25 -0.99
C PRO A 30 5.06 -2.05 -1.76
N ILE A 31 4.36 -2.95 -1.05
CA ILE A 31 3.23 -3.68 -1.64
C ILE A 31 2.15 -2.71 -2.12
N ARG A 32 2.03 -1.57 -1.44
CA ARG A 32 1.16 -0.47 -1.84
C ARG A 32 1.69 0.87 -1.36
N HIS A 33 1.63 1.84 -2.25
CA HIS A 33 1.98 3.23 -1.97
C HIS A 33 0.98 4.19 -2.64
N VAL A 34 0.05 4.69 -1.85
CA VAL A 34 -0.97 5.68 -2.20
C VAL A 34 -0.86 6.83 -1.21
N LYS A 35 -0.32 7.96 -1.66
CA LYS A 35 -0.32 9.20 -0.87
C LYS A 35 -1.77 9.62 -0.57
N PRO A 36 -2.03 10.35 0.55
CA PRO A 36 -3.34 10.91 0.84
C PRO A 36 -3.90 11.65 -0.37
N LYS A 37 -5.06 11.20 -0.85
CA LYS A 37 -5.71 11.80 -2.01
C LYS A 37 -7.22 11.67 -1.93
N LYS A 38 -7.90 12.67 -2.49
CA LYS A 38 -9.34 12.68 -2.69
C LYS A 38 -9.67 11.90 -3.96
N VAL A 39 -10.66 11.03 -3.87
CA VAL A 39 -11.13 10.17 -4.95
C VAL A 39 -12.63 10.04 -4.91
N VAL A 40 -13.21 9.68 -6.04
CA VAL A 40 -14.63 9.34 -6.17
C VAL A 40 -14.78 7.83 -6.26
N VAL A 41 -15.87 7.30 -5.72
CA VAL A 41 -16.26 5.90 -5.84
C VAL A 41 -17.00 5.65 -7.15
N TRP A 42 -16.54 4.66 -7.91
CA TRP A 42 -17.11 4.29 -9.21
C TRP A 42 -17.56 2.84 -9.24
N SER A 43 -18.65 2.56 -9.96
CA SER A 43 -19.08 1.18 -10.19
C SER A 43 -18.07 0.45 -11.07
N ASN A 44 -17.83 -0.83 -10.81
CA ASN A 44 -17.03 -1.65 -11.71
C ASN A 44 -17.68 -1.90 -13.08
N LYS A 45 -18.97 -1.58 -13.23
CA LYS A 45 -19.64 -1.53 -14.54
C LYS A 45 -19.01 -0.47 -15.47
N ASP A 46 -18.40 0.57 -14.91
CA ASP A 46 -17.76 1.67 -15.64
C ASP A 46 -16.27 1.43 -15.89
N LEU A 47 -15.78 0.22 -15.63
CA LEU A 47 -14.42 -0.16 -15.98
C LEU A 47 -14.25 -0.28 -17.50
N PRO A 48 -13.10 0.12 -18.05
CA PRO A 48 -12.72 -0.26 -19.40
C PRO A 48 -12.81 -1.78 -19.57
N LYS A 49 -13.29 -2.26 -20.74
CA LYS A 49 -13.53 -3.70 -20.99
C LYS A 49 -12.33 -4.62 -20.72
N ASN A 50 -11.11 -4.08 -20.81
CA ASN A 50 -9.86 -4.80 -20.57
C ASN A 50 -9.34 -4.73 -19.12
N LYS A 51 -10.06 -4.05 -18.22
CA LYS A 51 -9.70 -3.93 -16.80
C LYS A 51 -10.67 -4.70 -15.94
N LYS A 52 -10.12 -5.37 -14.93
CA LYS A 52 -10.87 -6.06 -13.88
C LYS A 52 -10.35 -5.63 -12.53
N VAL A 53 -11.26 -5.25 -11.64
CA VAL A 53 -10.97 -5.04 -10.23
C VAL A 53 -11.44 -6.28 -9.50
N PHE A 54 -10.53 -6.95 -8.81
CA PHE A 54 -10.84 -8.18 -8.08
C PHE A 54 -11.35 -7.86 -6.67
N TYR A 55 -12.22 -8.73 -6.17
CA TYR A 55 -12.71 -8.75 -4.78
C TYR A 55 -13.49 -7.52 -4.34
N SER A 56 -13.95 -6.69 -5.28
CA SER A 56 -14.77 -5.51 -5.02
C SER A 56 -15.73 -5.29 -6.18
N GLU A 57 -16.89 -4.69 -5.89
CA GLU A 57 -17.89 -4.24 -6.88
C GLU A 57 -17.69 -2.78 -7.31
N PHE A 58 -16.76 -2.08 -6.66
CA PHE A 58 -16.41 -0.70 -6.95
C PHE A 58 -14.89 -0.49 -7.00
N HIS A 59 -14.51 0.66 -7.54
CA HIS A 59 -13.13 1.15 -7.57
C HIS A 59 -13.09 2.65 -7.33
N PHE A 60 -11.89 3.17 -7.15
CA PHE A 60 -11.69 4.61 -6.95
C PHE A 60 -11.03 5.25 -8.16
N ARG A 61 -11.41 6.49 -8.44
CA ARG A 61 -10.75 7.36 -9.43
C ARG A 61 -10.52 8.74 -8.83
N GLU A 62 -9.38 9.31 -9.15
CA GLU A 62 -9.11 10.72 -8.86
C GLU A 62 -9.90 11.61 -9.84
N ILE A 63 -10.36 12.77 -9.37
CA ILE A 63 -10.96 13.80 -10.23
C ILE A 63 -9.85 14.77 -10.62
N LYS A 64 -9.66 14.95 -11.93
CA LYS A 64 -8.72 15.92 -12.47
C LYS A 64 -9.25 17.34 -12.26
N GLU A 65 -8.37 18.33 -12.36
CA GLU A 65 -8.73 19.76 -12.25
C GLU A 65 -9.86 20.18 -13.22
N ASN A 66 -9.97 19.51 -14.36
CA ASN A 66 -11.03 19.73 -15.35
C ASN A 66 -12.37 19.04 -15.02
N GLY A 67 -12.53 18.52 -13.80
CA GLY A 67 -13.73 17.80 -13.34
C GLY A 67 -13.91 16.39 -13.92
N LYS A 68 -13.02 15.93 -14.82
CA LYS A 68 -13.12 14.59 -15.42
C LYS A 68 -12.42 13.54 -14.56
N PRO A 69 -12.93 12.31 -14.51
CA PRO A 69 -12.25 11.22 -13.82
C PRO A 69 -10.92 10.86 -14.48
N SER A 70 -9.93 10.53 -13.66
CA SER A 70 -8.67 9.98 -14.11
C SER A 70 -8.87 8.59 -14.72
N SER A 71 -8.07 8.25 -15.73
CA SER A 71 -8.03 6.90 -16.32
C SER A 71 -7.37 5.87 -15.39
N THR A 72 -6.68 6.36 -14.34
CA THR A 72 -6.07 5.54 -13.30
C THR A 72 -7.16 4.94 -12.41
N VAL A 73 -7.26 3.61 -12.45
CA VAL A 73 -8.16 2.83 -11.61
C VAL A 73 -7.40 2.43 -10.35
N ILE A 74 -7.96 2.77 -9.18
CA ILE A 74 -7.39 2.38 -7.89
C ILE A 74 -8.29 1.31 -7.27
N GLY A 75 -7.78 0.09 -7.18
CA GLY A 75 -8.49 -1.05 -6.62
C GLY A 75 -8.51 -1.02 -5.08
N PRO A 76 -9.62 -1.42 -4.42
CA PRO A 76 -9.69 -1.39 -2.97
C PRO A 76 -8.81 -2.40 -2.23
N TYR A 77 -8.23 -3.37 -2.93
CA TYR A 77 -7.33 -4.39 -2.36
C TYR A 77 -5.97 -4.32 -3.03
N ASP A 78 -4.90 -4.56 -2.27
CA ASP A 78 -3.56 -4.66 -2.83
C ASP A 78 -3.33 -5.92 -3.67
N ASN A 79 -2.28 -5.86 -4.49
CA ASN A 79 -1.91 -6.93 -5.39
C ASN A 79 -0.91 -7.83 -4.64
N THR A 80 -1.41 -8.92 -4.06
CA THR A 80 -0.57 -9.95 -3.41
C THR A 80 0.31 -10.72 -4.38
N GLY A 81 0.07 -10.59 -5.69
CA GLY A 81 0.68 -11.43 -6.73
C GLY A 81 -0.01 -12.79 -6.92
N TYR A 82 -0.92 -13.18 -6.01
CA TYR A 82 -1.62 -14.46 -6.05
C TYR A 82 -3.13 -14.27 -6.21
N ARG A 83 -3.67 -14.75 -7.32
CA ARG A 83 -5.09 -14.58 -7.69
C ARG A 83 -6.09 -15.37 -6.82
N ALA A 84 -5.61 -16.25 -5.94
CA ALA A 84 -6.46 -17.03 -5.05
C ALA A 84 -6.71 -16.36 -3.69
N TYR A 85 -5.94 -15.32 -3.36
CA TYR A 85 -6.00 -14.68 -2.04
C TYR A 85 -6.35 -13.20 -2.17
N THR A 86 -7.29 -12.75 -1.36
CA THR A 86 -7.60 -11.33 -1.19
C THR A 86 -6.43 -10.65 -0.50
N GLY A 87 -5.92 -9.58 -1.09
CA GLY A 87 -4.91 -8.73 -0.46
C GLY A 87 -5.43 -7.93 0.72
N VAL A 88 -4.60 -7.04 1.24
CA VAL A 88 -5.03 -6.14 2.31
C VAL A 88 -5.73 -4.93 1.71
N SER A 89 -6.88 -4.60 2.29
CA SER A 89 -7.67 -3.46 1.84
C SER A 89 -6.94 -2.13 1.98
N LEU A 90 -7.21 -1.21 1.07
CA LEU A 90 -6.89 0.21 1.11
C LEU A 90 -7.58 0.88 2.30
N ASN A 91 -6.94 1.89 2.87
CA ASN A 91 -7.55 2.68 3.94
C ASN A 91 -8.41 3.80 3.33
N ILE A 92 -9.68 3.86 3.73
CA ILE A 92 -10.71 4.78 3.21
C ILE A 92 -11.20 5.66 4.37
N PHE A 93 -11.33 6.95 4.14
CA PHE A 93 -11.69 7.97 5.13
C PHE A 93 -12.67 8.96 4.52
N TYR A 94 -13.56 9.53 5.33
CA TYR A 94 -14.43 10.62 4.88
C TYR A 94 -13.71 11.98 4.94
N SER A 95 -12.70 12.12 5.81
CA SER A 95 -11.97 13.37 5.99
C SER A 95 -10.50 13.29 5.54
N GLU A 96 -9.99 14.40 5.03
CA GLU A 96 -8.57 14.56 4.69
C GLU A 96 -7.68 14.42 5.93
N GLU A 97 -8.13 14.99 7.05
CA GLU A 97 -7.37 15.02 8.30
C GLU A 97 -7.09 13.60 8.82
N GLU A 98 -8.12 12.76 8.90
CA GLU A 98 -7.96 11.35 9.33
C GLU A 98 -7.05 10.58 8.38
N CYS A 99 -7.22 10.80 7.07
CA CYS A 99 -6.41 10.18 6.03
C CYS A 99 -4.92 10.55 6.19
N ARG A 100 -4.61 11.83 6.36
CA ARG A 100 -3.24 12.32 6.58
C ARG A 100 -2.66 11.84 7.91
N LYS A 101 -3.45 11.85 8.98
CA LYS A 101 -3.06 11.35 10.30
C LYS A 101 -2.68 9.87 10.22
N HIS A 102 -3.48 9.06 9.54
CA HIS A 102 -3.21 7.65 9.33
C HIS A 102 -1.96 7.42 8.47
N TYR A 103 -1.82 8.14 7.35
CA TYR A 103 -0.65 8.04 6.50
C TYR A 103 0.64 8.42 7.23
N LYS A 104 0.61 9.49 8.05
CA LYS A 104 1.74 9.88 8.90
C LYS A 104 2.12 8.78 9.89
N LYS A 105 1.13 8.07 10.45
CA LYS A 105 1.38 6.90 11.32
C LYS A 105 2.11 5.80 10.55
N GLN A 106 1.66 5.44 9.35
CA GLN A 106 2.31 4.44 8.49
C GLN A 106 3.75 4.85 8.12
N CYS A 107 3.99 6.13 7.80
CA CYS A 107 5.35 6.62 7.56
C CYS A 107 6.26 6.41 8.78
N LYS A 108 5.78 6.72 9.99
CA LYS A 108 6.54 6.52 11.23
C LYS A 108 6.80 5.04 11.51
N GLU A 109 5.82 4.18 11.25
CA GLU A 109 5.97 2.73 11.41
C GLU A 109 7.00 2.16 10.43
N ASN A 110 6.95 2.57 9.16
CA ASN A 110 7.93 2.18 8.16
C ASN A 110 9.33 2.68 8.55
N LEU A 111 9.47 3.94 8.96
CA LEU A 111 10.75 4.49 9.41
C LEU A 111 11.38 3.62 10.52
N LYS A 112 10.61 3.30 11.56
CA LYS A 112 11.06 2.42 12.65
C LYS A 112 11.48 1.02 12.16
N LYS A 113 10.73 0.43 11.21
CA LYS A 113 11.07 -0.87 10.61
C LYS A 113 12.41 -0.82 9.89
N PHE A 114 12.63 0.21 9.07
CA PHE A 114 13.88 0.39 8.32
C PHE A 114 15.07 0.71 9.23
N GLU A 115 14.89 1.52 10.27
CA GLU A 115 15.94 1.78 11.27
C GLU A 115 16.36 0.50 11.99
N LYS A 116 15.40 -0.30 12.44
CA LYS A 116 15.68 -1.60 13.09
C LYS A 116 16.42 -2.55 12.14
N ALA A 117 15.99 -2.62 10.89
CA ALA A 117 16.61 -3.48 9.89
C ALA A 117 18.03 -3.06 9.53
N LYS A 118 18.28 -1.74 9.45
CA LYS A 118 19.62 -1.20 9.25
C LYS A 118 20.59 -1.70 10.31
N ILE A 119 20.21 -1.62 11.58
CA ILE A 119 21.04 -2.09 12.71
C ILE A 119 21.29 -3.60 12.59
N SER A 120 20.23 -4.38 12.44
CA SER A 120 20.32 -5.85 12.34
C SER A 120 21.17 -6.32 11.17
N ARG A 121 21.12 -5.63 10.02
CA ARG A 121 21.95 -5.96 8.85
C ARG A 121 23.42 -5.64 9.08
N ILE A 122 23.73 -4.50 9.71
CA ILE A 122 25.12 -4.16 10.06
C ILE A 122 25.71 -5.23 10.96
N GLU A 123 24.98 -5.64 12.01
CA GLU A 123 25.42 -6.70 12.92
C GLU A 123 25.65 -8.03 12.19
N TYR A 124 24.72 -8.41 11.30
CA TYR A 124 24.86 -9.60 10.47
C TYR A 124 26.11 -9.56 9.58
N TYR A 125 26.35 -8.45 8.89
CA TYR A 125 27.51 -8.33 8.00
C TYR A 125 28.83 -8.28 8.77
N ASN A 126 28.88 -7.60 9.92
CA ASN A 126 30.06 -7.60 10.78
C ASN A 126 30.41 -9.02 11.22
N LYS A 127 29.42 -9.79 11.68
CA LYS A 127 29.62 -11.20 12.05
C LYS A 127 30.13 -12.02 10.86
N LYS A 128 29.57 -11.85 9.67
CA LYS A 128 30.01 -12.57 8.47
C LYS A 128 31.44 -12.23 8.06
N LEU A 129 31.85 -10.98 8.20
CA LEU A 129 33.23 -10.56 7.93
C LEU A 129 34.21 -11.18 8.92
N GLU A 130 33.86 -11.26 10.21
CA GLU A 130 34.68 -11.94 11.22
C GLU A 130 34.83 -13.44 10.93
N GLU A 131 33.74 -14.12 10.60
CA GLU A 131 33.76 -15.54 10.19
C GLU A 131 34.72 -15.76 9.02
N ILE A 132 34.61 -14.95 7.95
CA ILE A 132 35.50 -15.05 6.77
C ILE A 132 36.96 -14.76 7.14
N ASN A 133 37.23 -13.77 7.99
CA ASN A 133 38.58 -13.46 8.42
C ASN A 133 39.22 -14.58 9.24
N ASN A 134 38.44 -15.30 10.04
CA ASN A 134 38.94 -16.46 10.77
C ASN A 134 39.25 -17.62 9.81
N GLU A 135 38.36 -17.88 8.83
CA GLU A 135 38.62 -18.86 7.77
C GLU A 135 39.93 -18.56 7.00
N ILE A 136 40.18 -17.30 6.67
CA ILE A 136 41.44 -16.89 6.03
C ILE A 136 42.65 -17.18 6.93
N LYS A 137 42.56 -16.95 8.24
CA LYS A 137 43.69 -17.19 9.16
C LYS A 137 43.96 -18.66 9.43
N GLU A 138 42.90 -19.47 9.47
CA GLU A 138 42.97 -20.88 9.86
C GLU A 138 43.24 -21.80 8.65
N ASN A 139 42.77 -21.41 7.45
CA ASN A 139 42.71 -22.31 6.29
C ASN A 139 43.35 -21.74 5.01
N CYS A 140 43.93 -20.53 5.02
CA CYS A 140 44.67 -19.96 3.89
C CYS A 140 46.08 -19.51 4.31
#